data_AF-A0A0F9BM55-F1
#
_entry.id   AF-A0A0F9BM55-F1
#
_cell.length_a   1.000
_cell.length_b   1.000
_cell.length_c   1.000
_cell.angle_alpha   90.00
_cell.angle_beta   90.00
_cell.angle_gamma   90.00
#
_symmetry.space_group_name_H-M   'P 1'
#
loop_
_entity.id
_entity.type
_entity.pdbx_description
1 polymer ?
#
loop_
_entity_poly.entity_id
_entity_poly.type
_entity_poly.pdbx_seq_one_letter_code
_entity_poly.pdbx_strand_id
1 'polypeptide(L)'
;MPLITGPTLDELAKELTAWYIKTRELLIQALEEGYPYGSAPLTPREQIDRFISMTPEDWQDLTAKLIDRHRGKPDAEALARKDLEEYINKMNSMAFSRRGV
;
A
#
# COMPACT_ATOMS: atom_id res chain seq x y z
N MET A 1 -14.93 -38.00 10.92
CA MET A 1 -14.17 -36.84 10.41
C MET A 1 -14.38 -36.79 8.91
N PRO A 2 -14.73 -35.63 8.32
CA PRO A 2 -14.78 -35.53 6.87
C PRO A 2 -13.38 -35.75 6.30
N LEU A 3 -13.27 -36.60 5.28
CA LEU A 3 -12.05 -36.80 4.51
C LEU A 3 -11.88 -35.59 3.60
N ILE A 4 -10.97 -34.70 3.99
CA ILE A 4 -10.55 -33.58 3.15
C ILE A 4 -9.65 -34.16 2.05
N THR A 5 -10.04 -33.98 0.79
CA THR A 5 -9.35 -34.50 -0.41
C THR A 5 -8.71 -33.35 -1.19
N GLY A 6 -7.82 -33.64 -2.15
CA GLY A 6 -7.14 -32.61 -2.95
C GLY A 6 -8.08 -31.53 -3.53
N PRO A 7 -9.17 -31.89 -4.23
CA PRO A 7 -10.10 -30.90 -4.79
C PRO A 7 -10.80 -30.02 -3.73
N THR A 8 -11.13 -30.58 -2.57
CA THR A 8 -11.75 -29.82 -1.48
C THR A 8 -10.73 -28.93 -0.74
N LEU A 9 -9.45 -29.32 -0.70
CA LEU A 9 -8.37 -28.45 -0.25
C LEU A 9 -8.14 -27.26 -1.17
N ASP A 10 -8.22 -27.47 -2.49
CA ASP A 10 -8.05 -26.40 -3.47
C ASP A 10 -9.18 -25.36 -3.38
N GLU A 11 -10.42 -25.81 -3.16
CA GLU A 11 -11.57 -24.92 -2.90
C GLU A 11 -11.39 -24.13 -1.60
N LEU A 12 -11.04 -24.80 -0.51
CA LEU A 12 -10.72 -24.14 0.76
C LEU A 12 -9.58 -23.12 0.61
N ALA A 13 -8.52 -23.45 -0.14
CA ALA A 13 -7.40 -22.56 -0.37
C ALA A 13 -7.82 -21.30 -1.12
N LYS A 14 -8.71 -21.42 -2.12
CA LYS A 14 -9.27 -20.27 -2.84
C LYS A 14 -10.10 -19.37 -1.92
N GLU A 15 -10.99 -19.97 -1.12
CA GLU A 15 -11.83 -19.21 -0.19
C GLU A 15 -11.00 -18.47 0.87
N LEU A 16 -10.01 -19.16 1.45
CA LEU A 16 -9.10 -18.57 2.44
C LEU A 16 -8.24 -17.45 1.84
N THR A 17 -7.76 -17.63 0.61
CA THR A 17 -6.99 -16.60 -0.10
C THR A 17 -7.85 -15.36 -0.36
N ALA A 18 -9.07 -15.55 -0.86
CA ALA A 18 -10.00 -14.44 -1.10
C ALA A 18 -10.38 -13.71 0.20
N TRP A 19 -10.65 -14.45 1.28
CA TRP A 19 -10.91 -13.90 2.60
C TRP A 19 -9.71 -13.10 3.13
N TYR A 20 -8.49 -13.63 3.01
CA TYR A 20 -7.26 -12.97 3.45
C TYR A 20 -7.05 -11.63 2.74
N ILE A 21 -7.13 -11.63 1.41
CA ILE A 21 -6.94 -10.41 0.60
C ILE A 21 -7.97 -9.36 1.00
N LYS A 22 -9.25 -9.72 1.04
CA LYS A 22 -10.35 -8.81 1.40
C LYS A 22 -10.19 -8.24 2.80
N THR A 23 -9.89 -9.09 3.78
CA THR A 23 -9.75 -8.67 5.17
C THR A 23 -8.55 -7.73 5.34
N ARG A 24 -7.44 -8.02 4.66
CA ARG A 24 -6.24 -7.18 4.71
C ARG A 24 -6.48 -5.81 4.08
N GLU A 25 -7.18 -5.74 2.95
CA GLU A 25 -7.57 -4.47 2.33
C GLU A 25 -8.43 -3.62 3.27
N LEU A 26 -9.44 -4.22 3.90
CA LEU A 26 -10.30 -3.52 4.86
C LEU A 26 -9.51 -2.98 6.05
N LEU A 27 -8.59 -3.77 6.60
CA LEU A 27 -7.74 -3.34 7.70
C LEU A 27 -6.80 -2.21 7.29
N ILE A 28 -6.21 -2.28 6.10
CA ILE A 28 -5.37 -1.19 5.58
C ILE A 28 -6.19 0.08 5.41
N GLN A 29 -7.38 0.01 4.79
CA GLN A 29 -8.25 1.17 4.62
C GLN A 29 -8.64 1.78 5.97
N ALA A 30 -8.99 0.96 6.96
CA ALA A 30 -9.33 1.42 8.31
C ALA A 30 -8.13 2.06 9.04
N LEU A 31 -6.91 1.55 8.83
CA LEU A 31 -5.69 2.12 9.41
C LEU A 31 -5.23 3.40 8.69
N GLU A 32 -5.62 3.59 7.44
CA GLU A 32 -5.25 4.74 6.61
C GLU A 32 -6.23 5.91 6.69
N GLU A 33 -7.30 5.81 7.48
CA GLU A 33 -8.28 6.87 7.66
C GLU A 33 -7.59 8.12 8.28
N GLY A 34 -7.20 9.05 7.41
CA GLY A 34 -6.45 10.27 7.75
C GLY A 34 -4.97 10.26 7.33
N TYR A 35 -4.33 9.09 7.19
CA TYR A 35 -2.89 8.95 6.92
C TYR A 35 -2.57 7.83 5.91
N PRO A 36 -2.56 8.12 4.60
CA PRO A 36 -2.32 7.11 3.57
C PRO A 36 -0.88 6.59 3.58
N TYR A 37 -0.68 5.34 3.14
CA TYR A 37 0.61 4.66 3.01
C TYR A 37 1.35 4.42 4.33
N GLY A 38 0.62 4.28 5.43
CA GLY A 38 1.22 4.17 6.77
C GLY A 38 2.00 5.43 7.17
N SER A 39 1.59 6.59 6.66
CA SER A 39 2.17 7.86 7.07
C SER A 39 1.96 8.04 8.58
N ALA A 40 3.03 8.41 9.28
CA ALA A 40 2.88 8.98 10.61
C ALA A 40 1.99 10.23 10.52
N PRO A 41 1.38 10.69 11.63
CA PRO A 41 0.57 11.89 11.65
C PRO A 41 1.40 13.15 11.38
N LEU A 42 1.78 13.35 10.13
CA LEU A 42 2.62 14.42 9.65
C LEU A 42 1.74 15.52 9.09
N THR A 43 2.05 16.76 9.47
CA THR A 43 1.50 17.93 8.81
C THR A 43 1.85 17.92 7.31
N PRO A 44 1.08 18.62 6.47
CA PRO A 44 1.41 18.73 5.05
C PRO A 44 2.84 19.24 4.77
N ARG A 45 3.41 20.05 5.67
CA ARG A 45 4.78 20.54 5.56
C ARG A 45 5.80 19.42 5.80
N GLU A 46 5.63 18.68 6.89
CA GLU A 46 6.52 17.56 7.23
C GLU A 46 6.45 16.44 6.19
N GLN A 47 5.30 16.21 5.56
CA GLN A 47 5.16 15.27 4.45
C GLN A 47 6.04 15.66 3.26
N ILE A 48 6.01 16.95 2.88
CA ILE A 48 6.84 17.49 1.78
C ILE A 48 8.32 17.46 2.17
N ASP A 49 8.66 17.91 3.37
CA ASP A 49 10.05 17.97 3.83
C ASP A 49 10.67 16.56 3.84
N ARG A 50 9.92 15.56 4.32
CA ARG A 50 10.32 14.15 4.25
C ARG A 50 10.47 13.66 2.82
N PHE A 51 9.50 13.94 1.94
CA PHE A 51 9.55 13.53 0.53
C PHE A 51 10.79 14.08 -0.19
N ILE A 52 11.10 15.36 0.02
CA ILE A 52 12.26 16.02 -0.60
C ILE A 52 13.58 15.45 -0.04
N SER A 53 13.59 15.03 1.22
CA SER A 53 14.79 14.48 1.88
C SER A 53 14.96 12.96 1.75
N MET A 54 14.09 12.25 1.02
CA MET A 54 14.17 10.79 0.88
C MET A 54 15.46 10.37 0.17
N THR A 55 16.22 9.47 0.79
CA THR A 55 17.38 8.83 0.16
C THR A 55 16.95 7.68 -0.76
N PRO A 56 17.84 7.17 -1.63
CA PRO A 56 17.55 5.97 -2.42
C PRO A 56 17.08 4.77 -1.58
N GLU A 57 17.62 4.60 -0.38
CA GLU A 57 17.22 3.55 0.57
C GLU A 57 15.79 3.79 1.08
N ASP A 58 15.42 5.03 1.42
CA ASP A 58 14.04 5.37 1.81
C ASP A 58 13.04 5.05 0.70
N TRP A 59 13.43 5.28 -0.56
CA TRP A 59 12.60 4.95 -1.73
C TRP A 59 12.43 3.45 -1.92
N GLN A 60 13.49 2.66 -1.67
CA GLN A 60 13.41 1.20 -1.69
C GLN A 60 12.47 0.69 -0.58
N ASP A 61 12.61 1.22 0.64
CA ASP A 61 11.76 0.85 1.77
C ASP A 61 10.29 1.22 1.55
N LEU A 62 10.01 2.40 0.98
CA LEU A 62 8.66 2.79 0.59
C LEU A 62 8.09 1.82 -0.44
N THR A 63 8.86 1.51 -1.49
CA THR A 63 8.43 0.59 -2.55
C THR A 63 8.16 -0.81 -2.00
N ALA A 64 9.02 -1.32 -1.11
CA ALA A 64 8.84 -2.61 -0.46
C ALA A 64 7.54 -2.65 0.37
N LYS A 65 7.21 -1.58 1.09
CA LYS A 65 5.94 -1.46 1.82
C LYS A 65 4.74 -1.45 0.87
N LEU A 66 4.82 -0.75 -0.27
CA LEU A 66 3.76 -0.74 -1.27
C LEU A 66 3.57 -2.11 -1.93
N ILE A 67 4.63 -2.86 -2.17
CA ILE A 67 4.55 -4.24 -2.66
C ILE A 67 3.91 -5.15 -1.60
N ASP A 68 4.35 -5.06 -0.34
CA ASP A 68 3.75 -5.83 0.74
C ASP A 68 2.26 -5.47 0.92
N ARG A 69 1.87 -4.20 0.74
CA ARG A 69 0.46 -3.77 0.73
C ARG A 69 -0.40 -4.57 -0.25
N HIS A 70 0.15 -5.06 -1.36
CA HIS A 70 -0.60 -5.88 -2.32
C HIS A 70 -0.26 -7.36 -2.26
N ARG A 71 0.39 -7.83 -1.19
CA ARG A 71 0.78 -9.23 -1.02
C ARG A 71 -0.42 -10.17 -1.19
N GLY A 72 -0.20 -11.22 -2.00
CA GLY A 72 -1.22 -12.22 -2.31
C GLY A 72 -2.10 -11.88 -3.50
N LYS A 73 -2.03 -10.65 -4.04
CA LYS A 73 -2.69 -10.31 -5.30
C LYS A 73 -1.86 -10.75 -6.51
N PRO A 74 -2.51 -11.18 -7.60
CA PRO A 74 -1.80 -11.62 -8.81
C PRO A 74 -1.03 -10.47 -9.50
N ASP A 75 -1.43 -9.22 -9.28
CA ASP A 75 -0.92 -8.00 -9.91
C ASP A 75 -0.23 -7.06 -8.90
N ALA A 76 0.30 -7.61 -7.80
CA ALA A 76 0.83 -6.84 -6.68
C ALA A 76 1.88 -5.80 -7.07
N GLU A 77 2.81 -6.13 -7.97
CA GLU A 77 3.83 -5.19 -8.44
C GLU A 77 3.24 -4.03 -9.25
N ALA A 78 2.26 -4.30 -10.11
CA ALA A 78 1.62 -3.27 -10.92
C ALA A 78 0.82 -2.30 -10.04
N LEU A 79 0.11 -2.84 -9.05
CA LEU A 79 -0.62 -2.05 -8.07
C LEU A 79 0.34 -1.20 -7.21
N ALA A 80 1.47 -1.76 -6.78
CA ALA A 80 2.47 -1.02 -6.03
C ALA A 80 3.12 0.12 -6.84
N ARG A 81 3.35 -0.09 -8.14
CA ARG A 81 3.82 0.98 -9.04
C ARG A 81 2.80 2.10 -9.16
N LYS A 82 1.53 1.76 -9.32
CA LYS A 82 0.44 2.74 -9.37
C LYS A 82 0.36 3.56 -8.08
N ASP A 83 0.43 2.89 -6.92
CA ASP A 83 0.44 3.57 -5.62
C ASP A 83 1.63 4.53 -5.49
N LEU A 84 2.80 4.13 -5.98
CA LEU A 84 4.01 4.97 -5.96
C LEU A 84 3.84 6.21 -6.85
N GLU A 85 3.29 6.04 -8.05
CA GLU A 85 2.99 7.15 -8.97
C GLU A 85 1.99 8.13 -8.36
N GLU A 86 0.91 7.63 -7.76
CA GLU A 86 -0.08 8.45 -7.07
C GLU A 86 0.53 9.23 -5.89
N TYR A 87 1.37 8.57 -5.09
CA TYR A 87 2.11 9.21 -4.00
C TYR A 87 3.02 10.34 -4.49
N ILE A 88 3.83 10.08 -5.52
CA ILE A 88 4.73 11.07 -6.11
C ILE A 88 3.95 12.26 -6.68
N ASN A 89 2.87 12.00 -7.42
CA ASN A 89 2.02 13.03 -7.99
C ASN A 89 1.39 13.93 -6.91
N LYS A 90 0.90 13.31 -5.82
CA LYS A 90 0.36 14.04 -4.66
C LYS A 90 1.43 14.92 -4.03
N MET A 91 2.61 14.39 -3.74
CA MET A 91 3.69 15.14 -3.09
C MET A 91 4.20 16.29 -3.97
N ASN A 92 4.35 16.04 -5.27
CA ASN A 92 4.71 17.09 -6.24
C ASN A 92 3.64 18.20 -6.26
N SER A 93 2.35 17.84 -6.37
CA SER A 93 1.25 18.82 -6.34
C SER A 93 1.30 19.68 -5.06
N MET A 94 1.50 19.06 -3.90
CA MET A 94 1.60 19.76 -2.61
C MET A 94 2.84 20.66 -2.52
N ALA A 95 3.98 20.23 -3.06
CA ALA A 95 5.22 21.00 -3.06
C ALA A 95 5.17 22.20 -4.01
N PHE A 96 4.62 22.02 -5.22
CA PHE A 96 4.57 23.08 -6.25
C PHE A 96 3.42 24.06 -6.04
N SER A 97 2.28 23.63 -5.50
CA SER A 97 1.15 24.55 -5.20
C SER A 97 1.52 25.60 -4.15
N ARG A 98 2.55 25.38 -3.32
CA ARG A 98 3.04 26.36 -2.33
C ARG A 98 4.10 27.33 -2.87
N ARG A 99 4.68 27.10 -4.05
CA ARG A 99 5.66 28.03 -4.66
C ARG A 99 5.01 29.15 -5.48
N GLY A 100 3.69 29.13 -5.64
CA GLY A 100 2.92 30.09 -6.45
C GLY A 100 2.22 31.21 -5.69
N VAL A 101 2.51 31.41 -4.40
CA VAL A 101 1.97 32.52 -3.58
C VAL A 101 3.12 33.32 -2.98
#